data_AF-A0A2G5TFP9-F1
#
_entry.id   AF-A0A2G5TFP9-F1
#
_cell.length_a   1.000
_cell.length_b   1.000
_cell.length_c   1.000
_cell.angle_alpha   90.00
_cell.angle_beta   90.00
_cell.angle_gamma   90.00
#
_symmetry.space_group_name_H-M   'P 1'
#
loop_
_entity.id
_entity.type
_entity.pdbx_description
1 polymer ?
#
loop_
_entity_poly.entity_id
_entity_poly.type
_entity_poly.pdbx_seq_one_letter_code
_entity_poly.pdbx_strand_id
1 'polypeptide(L)'
;MRILILPSLIFTICTSYKVLVFNPALGGSHSNFLGKISDILIDAGHEVTMLIPVFMHEKRDLVGSKKVEHIIRVEQDPRIFQMQQEATTDEMIKKRVWKMDSNLSFMFSVN
;
A
#
# COMPACT_ATOMS: atom_id res chain seq x y z
N MET A 1 18.69 -2.80 -42.54
CA MET A 1 18.48 -2.30 -41.16
C MET A 1 17.01 -2.28 -40.70
N ARG A 2 16.00 -2.23 -41.58
CA ARG A 2 14.57 -2.23 -41.18
C ARG A 2 14.02 -3.57 -40.64
N ILE A 3 14.64 -4.70 -41.00
CA ILE A 3 14.14 -6.05 -40.65
C ILE A 3 14.30 -6.37 -39.15
N LEU A 4 15.25 -5.73 -38.45
CA LEU A 4 15.45 -5.95 -37.01
C LEU A 4 14.46 -5.18 -36.12
N ILE A 5 13.68 -4.24 -36.68
CA ILE A 5 12.78 -3.38 -35.91
C ILE A 5 11.59 -4.19 -35.37
N LEU A 6 11.06 -5.12 -36.16
CA LEU A 6 9.91 -5.95 -35.80
C LEU A 6 10.18 -6.88 -34.60
N PRO A 7 11.25 -7.70 -34.57
CA PRO A 7 11.55 -8.54 -33.41
C PRO A 7 11.94 -7.73 -32.17
N SER A 8 12.61 -6.59 -32.34
CA SER A 8 12.92 -5.69 -31.22
C SER A 8 11.65 -5.12 -30.57
N LEU A 9 10.63 -4.78 -31.37
CA LEU A 9 9.36 -4.28 -30.85
C LEU A 9 8.58 -5.38 -30.11
N ILE A 10 8.58 -6.61 -30.65
CA ILE A 10 7.94 -7.77 -30.02
C ILE A 10 8.60 -8.10 -28.67
N PHE A 11 9.93 -8.02 -28.59
CA PHE A 11 10.65 -8.28 -27.36
C PHE A 11 10.25 -7.32 -26.23
N THR A 12 10.12 -6.03 -26.51
CA THR A 12 9.68 -5.02 -25.53
C THR A 12 8.24 -5.26 -25.04
N ILE A 13 7.36 -5.83 -25.86
CA ILE A 13 5.97 -6.14 -25.48
C ILE A 13 5.89 -7.42 -24.63
N CYS A 14 6.86 -8.33 -24.76
CA CYS A 14 6.90 -9.59 -24.01
C CYS A 14 7.54 -9.47 -22.62
N THR A 15 8.13 -8.32 -22.24
CA THR A 15 8.75 -8.20 -20.92
C THR A 15 7.70 -7.93 -19.85
N SER A 16 7.37 -8.96 -19.06
CA SER A 16 6.65 -8.80 -17.80
C SER A 16 7.63 -8.43 -16.69
N TYR A 17 7.40 -7.28 -16.04
CA TYR A 17 8.17 -6.89 -14.85
C TYR A 17 7.60 -7.54 -13.60
N LYS A 18 8.49 -7.85 -12.64
CA LYS A 18 8.12 -8.20 -11.26
C LYS A 18 8.10 -6.93 -10.42
N VAL A 19 6.90 -6.48 -10.04
CA VAL A 19 6.71 -5.24 -9.29
C VAL A 19 6.33 -5.56 -7.85
N LEU A 20 7.08 -4.99 -6.91
CA LEU A 20 6.75 -5.02 -5.49
C LEU A 20 6.02 -3.73 -5.11
N VAL A 21 4.77 -3.84 -4.67
CA VAL A 21 3.98 -2.71 -4.19
C VAL A 21 3.99 -2.70 -2.67
N PHE A 22 4.55 -1.64 -2.09
CA PHE A 22 4.56 -1.41 -0.64
C PHE A 22 3.25 -0.74 -0.20
N ASN A 23 2.36 -1.49 0.45
CA ASN A 23 1.04 -1.05 0.86
C ASN A 23 0.85 -1.18 2.38
N PRO A 24 1.39 -0.25 3.19
CA PRO A 24 1.20 -0.26 4.63
C PRO A 24 -0.29 -0.13 4.98
N ALA A 25 -0.76 -1.00 5.88
CA ALA A 25 -2.14 -1.01 6.36
C ALA A 25 -2.36 0.14 7.36
N LEU A 26 -2.44 1.36 6.83
CA LEU A 26 -2.59 2.62 7.57
C LEU A 26 -3.96 3.28 7.34
N GLY A 27 -4.61 3.01 6.21
CA GLY A 27 -5.87 3.67 5.88
C GLY A 27 -6.47 3.15 4.59
N GLY A 28 -7.81 3.09 4.54
CA GLY A 28 -8.53 2.49 3.42
C GLY A 28 -8.31 3.22 2.09
N SER A 29 -8.21 4.56 2.10
CA SER A 29 -7.94 5.34 0.88
C SER A 29 -6.56 5.02 0.29
N HIS A 30 -5.55 4.88 1.15
CA HIS A 30 -4.18 4.54 0.75
C HIS A 30 -4.12 3.13 0.15
N SER A 31 -4.72 2.14 0.83
CA SER A 31 -4.84 0.78 0.31
C SER A 31 -5.58 0.73 -1.03
N ASN A 32 -6.68 1.47 -1.17
CA ASN A 32 -7.45 1.52 -2.42
C ASN A 32 -6.66 2.17 -3.57
N PHE A 33 -5.88 3.22 -3.29
CA PHE A 33 -5.06 3.87 -4.30
C PHE A 33 -3.97 2.93 -4.82
N LEU A 34 -3.20 2.32 -3.90
CA LEU A 34 -2.14 1.39 -4.25
C LEU A 34 -2.70 0.11 -4.88
N GLY A 35 -3.83 -0.38 -4.39
CA GLY A 35 -4.50 -1.53 -4.95
C GLY A 35 -4.99 -1.32 -6.38
N LYS A 36 -5.50 -0.13 -6.70
CA LYS A 36 -5.83 0.23 -8.10
C LYS A 36 -4.59 0.31 -8.99
N ILE A 37 -3.48 0.84 -8.49
CA ILE A 37 -2.21 0.83 -9.23
C ILE A 37 -1.79 -0.61 -9.52
N SER A 38 -1.86 -1.50 -8.52
CA SER A 38 -1.56 -2.91 -8.69
C SER A 38 -2.47 -3.57 -9.74
N ASP A 39 -3.78 -3.31 -9.71
CA ASP A 39 -4.72 -3.86 -10.68
C ASP A 39 -4.37 -3.41 -12.12
N ILE A 40 -3.98 -2.15 -12.32
CA ILE A 40 -3.57 -1.61 -13.63
C ILE A 40 -2.27 -2.27 -14.12
N LEU A 41 -1.30 -2.49 -13.22
CA LEU A 41 -0.03 -3.15 -13.58
C LEU A 41 -0.26 -4.62 -13.95
N ILE A 42 -1.15 -5.31 -13.25
CA ILE A 42 -1.57 -6.68 -13.58
C ILE A 42 -2.25 -6.71 -14.95
N ASP A 43 -3.16 -5.77 -15.22
CA ASP A 43 -3.83 -5.66 -16.52
C ASP A 43 -2.86 -5.36 -17.68
N ALA A 44 -1.75 -4.68 -17.39
CA ALA A 44 -0.67 -4.46 -18.33
C ALA A 44 0.24 -5.69 -18.55
N GLY A 45 -0.02 -6.80 -17.84
CA GLY A 45 0.72 -8.06 -17.96
C GLY A 45 1.93 -8.18 -17.03
N HIS A 46 2.03 -7.35 -15.98
CA HIS A 46 3.10 -7.42 -14.99
C HIS A 46 2.75 -8.35 -13.82
N GLU A 47 3.77 -9.00 -13.27
CA GLU A 47 3.65 -9.80 -12.05
C GLU A 47 3.76 -8.87 -10.85
N VAL A 48 2.68 -8.74 -10.06
CA VAL A 48 2.64 -7.83 -8.91
C VAL A 48 2.60 -8.62 -7.61
N THR A 49 3.53 -8.32 -6.71
CA THR A 49 3.52 -8.76 -5.31
C THR A 49 3.23 -7.56 -4.42
N MET A 50 2.32 -7.70 -3.46
CA MET A 50 2.01 -6.65 -2.50
C MET A 50 2.58 -6.99 -1.12
N LEU A 51 3.44 -6.10 -0.60
CA LEU A 51 3.94 -6.15 0.76
C LEU A 51 3.07 -5.26 1.64
N ILE A 52 2.44 -5.84 2.65
CA ILE A 52 1.53 -5.16 3.58
C ILE A 52 2.11 -5.24 5.00
N PRO A 53 2.88 -4.24 5.44
CA PRO A 53 3.16 -4.05 6.85
C PRO A 53 1.90 -3.59 7.59
N VAL A 54 1.54 -4.29 8.66
CA VAL A 54 0.35 -3.99 9.46
C VAL A 54 0.70 -2.88 10.47
N PHE A 55 0.27 -1.65 10.17
CA PHE A 55 0.41 -0.52 11.08
C PHE A 55 -0.83 -0.28 11.92
N MET A 56 -2.02 -0.54 11.38
CA MET A 56 -3.28 -0.50 12.10
C MET A 56 -3.92 -1.86 11.98
N HIS A 57 -4.07 -2.55 13.11
CA HIS A 57 -4.58 -3.92 13.12
C HIS A 57 -5.95 -4.05 12.45
N GLU A 58 -6.84 -3.07 12.67
CA GLU A 58 -8.17 -3.01 12.03
C GLU A 58 -8.15 -2.91 10.50
N LYS A 59 -7.01 -2.50 9.92
CA LYS A 59 -6.85 -2.29 8.48
C LYS A 59 -6.07 -3.41 7.80
N ARG A 60 -5.65 -4.44 8.53
CA ARG A 60 -4.80 -5.55 8.02
C ARG A 60 -5.36 -6.25 6.77
N ASP A 61 -6.69 -6.29 6.67
CA ASP A 61 -7.41 -7.00 5.60
C ASP A 61 -7.75 -6.07 4.40
N LEU A 62 -7.47 -4.77 4.52
CA LEU A 62 -7.66 -3.80 3.44
C LEU A 62 -6.49 -3.82 2.47
N VAL A 63 -6.60 -4.72 1.49
CA VAL A 63 -5.66 -4.81 0.36
C VAL A 63 -5.92 -3.70 -0.66
N GLY A 64 -7.20 -3.39 -0.93
CA GLY A 64 -7.63 -2.36 -1.88
C GLY A 64 -7.50 -2.74 -3.37
N SER A 65 -6.83 -3.85 -3.68
CA SER A 65 -6.78 -4.47 -5.00
C SER A 65 -7.81 -5.59 -5.12
N LYS A 66 -8.30 -5.84 -6.34
CA LYS A 66 -9.16 -6.99 -6.66
C LYS A 66 -8.42 -8.13 -7.36
N LYS A 67 -7.21 -7.88 -7.88
CA LYS A 67 -6.49 -8.79 -8.78
C LYS A 67 -5.17 -9.30 -8.22
N VAL A 68 -4.62 -8.67 -7.18
CA VAL A 68 -3.34 -9.12 -6.59
C VAL A 68 -3.53 -10.49 -5.93
N GLU A 69 -2.74 -11.46 -6.38
CA GLU A 69 -2.72 -12.82 -5.83
C GLU A 69 -1.58 -13.00 -4.82
N HIS A 70 -0.41 -12.39 -5.08
CA HIS A 70 0.77 -12.53 -4.24
C HIS A 70 0.81 -11.44 -3.16
N ILE A 71 0.47 -11.80 -1.92
CA ILE A 71 0.46 -10.88 -0.78
C ILE A 71 1.38 -11.40 0.32
N ILE A 72 2.33 -10.55 0.73
CA ILE A 72 3.20 -10.78 1.87
C ILE A 72 2.74 -9.83 2.99
N ARG A 73 2.28 -10.38 4.11
CA ARG A 73 1.91 -9.59 5.29
C ARG A 73 3.03 -9.63 6.31
N VAL A 74 3.37 -8.46 6.84
CA VAL A 74 4.27 -8.33 8.00
C VAL A 74 3.42 -7.87 9.16
N GLU A 75 3.24 -8.75 10.14
CA GLU A 75 2.43 -8.49 11.31
C GLU A 75 3.01 -7.36 12.17
N GLN A 76 2.12 -6.73 12.93
CA GLN A 76 2.49 -5.66 13.85
C GLN A 76 3.23 -6.23 15.08
N ASP A 77 4.23 -5.49 15.57
CA ASP A 77 4.88 -5.81 16.84
C ASP A 77 3.85 -5.75 18.00
N PRO A 78 3.80 -6.76 18.90
CA PRO A 78 2.84 -6.81 20.00
C PRO A 78 2.83 -5.55 20.89
N ARG A 79 3.98 -4.88 21.06
CA ARG A 79 4.09 -3.67 21.90
C ARG A 79 3.34 -2.50 21.27
N ILE A 80 3.44 -2.36 19.95
CA ILE A 80 2.74 -1.30 19.21
C ILE A 80 1.24 -1.59 19.15
N PHE A 81 0.87 -2.86 19.02
CA PHE A 81 -0.52 -3.30 19.07
C PHE A 81 -1.18 -2.99 20.42
N GLN A 82 -0.47 -3.21 21.54
CA GLN A 82 -0.95 -2.83 22.88
C GLN A 82 -1.08 -1.32 23.03
N MET A 83 -0.05 -0.55 22.64
CA MET A 83 -0.10 0.92 22.67
C MET A 83 -1.30 1.47 21.89
N GLN A 84 -1.63 0.91 20.73
CA GLN A 84 -2.77 1.35 19.92
C GLN A 84 -4.13 1.05 20.56
N GLN A 85 -4.27 -0.11 21.23
CA GLN A 85 -5.49 -0.45 21.95
C GLN A 85 -5.72 0.48 23.14
N GLU A 86 -4.66 0.77 23.90
CA GLU A 86 -4.73 1.65 25.07
C GLU A 86 -5.00 3.10 24.68
N ALA A 87 -4.40 3.57 23.59
CA ALA A 87 -4.47 4.97 23.19
C ALA A 87 -5.80 5.37 22.52
N THR A 88 -6.75 4.46 22.29
CA THR A 88 -8.03 4.74 21.61
C THR A 88 -7.81 5.60 20.34
N THR A 89 -6.68 5.36 19.67
CA THR A 89 -6.06 6.34 18.77
C THR A 89 -6.92 6.63 17.56
N ASP A 90 -7.60 5.61 17.02
CA ASP A 90 -8.35 5.77 15.78
C ASP A 90 -9.66 6.57 16.00
N GLU A 91 -10.34 6.34 17.11
CA GLU A 91 -11.50 7.12 17.57
C GLU A 91 -11.09 8.55 17.95
N MET A 92 -9.98 8.72 18.68
CA MET A 92 -9.46 10.02 19.08
C MET A 92 -9.02 10.85 17.87
N ILE A 93 -8.26 10.26 16.93
CA ILE A 93 -7.83 10.94 15.70
C ILE A 93 -9.05 11.30 14.86
N LYS A 94 -9.96 10.38 14.56
CA LYS A 94 -11.16 10.70 13.75
C LYS A 94 -11.99 11.84 14.35
N LYS A 95 -12.15 11.86 15.68
CA LYS A 95 -12.96 12.89 16.38
C LYS A 95 -12.23 14.22 16.54
N ARG A 96 -10.90 14.22 16.69
CA ARG A 96 -10.12 15.44 17.00
C ARG A 96 -9.34 16.00 15.83
N VAL A 97 -9.01 15.22 14.79
CA VAL A 97 -8.14 15.68 13.69
C VAL A 97 -8.71 16.88 12.95
N TRP A 98 -10.04 16.95 12.80
CA TRP A 98 -10.75 18.08 12.16
C TRP A 98 -10.92 19.29 13.09
N LYS A 99 -10.62 19.14 14.38
CA LYS A 99 -10.65 20.20 15.40
C LYS A 99 -9.24 20.61 15.84
N MET A 100 -8.21 19.95 15.33
CA MET A 100 -6.82 20.25 15.64
C MET A 100 -6.41 21.53 14.90
N ASP A 101 -5.75 22.44 15.61
CA ASP A 101 -5.14 23.62 15.01
C ASP A 101 -3.87 23.24 14.23
N SER A 102 -3.36 24.18 13.43
CA SER A 102 -2.15 24.00 12.62
C SER A 102 -0.86 23.84 13.43
N ASN A 103 -0.84 24.17 14.73
CA ASN A 103 0.33 24.01 15.59
C ASN A 103 0.53 22.56 16.07
N LEU A 104 -0.48 21.69 15.97
CA LEU A 104 -0.36 20.28 16.36
C LEU A 104 0.33 19.38 15.30
N SER A 105 0.80 19.94 14.18
CA SER A 105 1.63 19.21 13.19
C SER A 105 2.88 18.56 13.81
N PHE A 106 3.34 19.06 14.96
CA PHE A 106 4.47 18.47 15.70
C PHE A 106 4.19 17.03 16.19
N MET A 107 2.93 16.64 16.42
CA MET A 107 2.60 15.27 16.84
C MET A 107 2.86 14.21 15.76
N PHE A 108 2.98 14.61 14.49
CA PHE A 108 3.40 13.74 13.38
C PHE A 108 4.85 13.98 12.97
N SER A 109 5.55 14.91 13.63
CA SER A 109 6.97 15.13 13.43
C SER A 109 7.73 14.13 14.30
N VAL A 110 8.40 13.20 13.64
CA VAL A 110 9.33 12.29 14.30
C VAL A 110 10.61 13.08 14.57
N ASN A 111 10.90 13.35 15.84
CA ASN A 111 12.24 13.76 16.28
C ASN A 111 13.21 12.59 16.21
#